data_AF-A0A8J3XT72-F1
#
_entry.id   AF-A0A8J3XT72-F1
#
_cell.length_a   1.000
_cell.length_b   1.000
_cell.length_c   1.000
_cell.angle_alpha   90.00
_cell.angle_beta   90.00
_cell.angle_gamma   90.00
#
_symmetry.space_group_name_H-M   'P 1'
#
loop_
_entity.id
_entity.type
_entity.pdbx_description
1 polymer ?
#
loop_
_entity_poly.entity_id
_entity_poly.type
_entity_poly.pdbx_seq_one_letter_code
_entity_poly.pdbx_strand_id
1 'polypeptide(L)'
;MSEFLLPKIHIDALLTAALAWEGEEYARYRFDRRSAENPAVLERVVLSLETADDLGRILWGQNFDMAAWYVGFELDTLDAERVAALDKEALADLHSVQSYAFDRLPGEPDPGVILWAIACYEYQTCPEFPEEWIGTPAAPFISYLQGRARSRLPGAQVAWPIEDRDIFLTWASQ
;
A
#
# COMPACT_ATOMS: atom_id res chain seq x y z
N MET A 1 -8.21 -8.69 -8.90
CA MET A 1 -8.24 -9.16 -7.50
C MET A 1 -7.81 -10.62 -7.45
N SER A 2 -6.90 -10.95 -6.54
CA SER A 2 -6.34 -12.29 -6.32
C SER A 2 -6.43 -12.66 -4.84
N GLU A 3 -6.41 -13.96 -4.52
CA GLU A 3 -6.28 -14.47 -3.15
C GLU A 3 -4.89 -14.22 -2.53
N PHE A 4 -3.90 -13.85 -3.34
CA PHE A 4 -2.52 -13.66 -2.87
C PHE A 4 -2.26 -12.25 -2.38
N LEU A 5 -1.58 -12.15 -1.22
CA LEU A 5 -1.05 -10.88 -0.74
C LEU A 5 0.02 -10.35 -1.69
N LEU A 6 -0.10 -9.07 -2.07
CA LEU A 6 1.02 -8.40 -2.72
C LEU A 6 2.26 -8.44 -1.80
N PRO A 7 3.45 -8.80 -2.28
CA PRO A 7 4.64 -8.88 -1.42
C PRO A 7 5.02 -7.53 -0.80
N LYS A 8 5.49 -7.54 0.46
CA LYS A 8 5.86 -6.35 1.25
C LYS A 8 6.77 -5.37 0.51
N ILE A 9 7.68 -5.90 -0.30
CA ILE A 9 8.61 -5.11 -1.10
C ILE A 9 7.91 -4.10 -2.03
N HIS A 10 6.70 -4.40 -2.52
CA HIS A 10 5.94 -3.46 -3.34
C HIS A 10 5.51 -2.25 -2.51
N ILE A 11 5.01 -2.48 -1.28
CA ILE A 11 4.63 -1.40 -0.37
C ILE A 11 5.86 -0.60 0.06
N ASP A 12 6.96 -1.28 0.40
CA ASP A 12 8.22 -0.61 0.72
C ASP A 12 8.74 0.23 -0.46
N ALA A 13 8.57 -0.23 -1.70
CA ALA A 13 8.92 0.53 -2.90
C ALA A 13 8.09 1.82 -3.03
N LEU A 14 6.76 1.74 -2.82
CA LEU A 14 5.88 2.91 -2.84
C LEU A 14 6.29 3.95 -1.78
N LEU A 15 6.55 3.50 -0.55
CA LEU A 15 6.97 4.38 0.55
C LEU A 15 8.37 4.97 0.31
N THR A 16 9.30 4.17 -0.22
CA THR A 16 10.65 4.64 -0.57
C THR A 16 10.58 5.75 -1.62
N ALA A 17 9.74 5.61 -2.64
CA ALA A 17 9.52 6.63 -3.65
C ALA A 17 8.92 7.91 -3.09
N ALA A 18 7.86 7.78 -2.30
CA ALA A 18 7.22 8.93 -1.69
C ALA A 18 8.17 9.71 -0.76
N LEU A 19 9.07 9.03 -0.04
CA LEU A 19 10.09 9.66 0.80
C LEU A 19 11.23 10.31 -0.01
N ALA A 20 11.64 9.71 -1.13
CA ALA A 20 12.75 10.21 -1.94
C ALA A 20 12.36 11.42 -2.80
N TRP A 21 11.14 11.43 -3.36
CA TRP A 21 10.69 12.45 -4.30
C TRP A 21 10.14 13.73 -3.64
N GLU A 22 10.55 14.00 -2.39
CA GLU A 22 10.07 15.07 -1.50
C GLU A 22 8.56 14.92 -1.19
N GLY A 23 8.16 14.65 0.06
CA GLY A 23 8.23 15.58 1.19
C GLY A 23 7.01 16.53 1.27
N GLU A 24 6.15 16.54 0.26
CA GLU A 24 4.90 17.30 0.26
C GLU A 24 3.77 16.53 0.95
N GLU A 25 2.91 17.29 1.64
CA GLU A 25 1.69 16.77 2.25
C GLU A 25 0.88 15.94 1.23
N TYR A 26 0.67 14.66 1.51
CA TYR A 26 -0.37 13.90 0.83
C TYR A 26 -1.65 14.01 1.66
N ALA A 27 -2.79 14.01 0.98
CA ALA A 27 -4.06 13.91 1.67
C ALA A 27 -4.26 12.46 2.10
N ARG A 28 -4.75 12.20 3.31
CA ARG A 28 -5.28 10.90 3.74
C ARG A 28 -6.71 11.09 4.22
N TYR A 29 -7.53 10.06 4.08
CA TYR A 29 -8.80 10.02 4.79
C TYR A 29 -8.57 9.52 6.21
N ARG A 30 -9.01 10.31 7.19
CA ARG A 30 -9.17 9.83 8.56
C ARG A 30 -10.56 9.23 8.70
N PHE A 31 -10.62 7.91 8.79
CA PHE A 31 -11.86 7.19 9.10
C PHE A 31 -11.97 7.00 10.61
N ASP A 32 -13.01 7.58 11.21
CA ASP A 32 -13.46 7.16 12.52
C ASP A 32 -14.37 5.94 12.34
N ARG A 33 -13.76 4.73 12.38
CA ARG A 33 -14.49 3.45 12.26
C ARG A 33 -15.62 3.28 13.30
N ARG A 34 -15.71 4.13 14.33
CA ARG A 34 -16.77 4.07 15.36
C ARG A 34 -17.97 4.96 15.06
N SER A 35 -17.92 5.81 14.04
CA SER A 35 -19.00 6.72 13.70
C SER A 35 -19.51 6.46 12.29
N ALA A 36 -20.69 5.87 12.19
CA ALA A 36 -21.41 5.70 10.92
C ALA A 36 -21.80 7.04 10.26
N GLU A 37 -21.70 8.16 11.01
CA GLU A 37 -22.12 9.49 10.59
C GLU A 37 -20.95 10.41 10.24
N ASN A 38 -19.69 10.00 10.45
CA ASN A 38 -18.55 10.89 10.25
C ASN A 38 -17.98 10.74 8.84
N PRO A 39 -18.18 11.71 7.92
CA PRO A 39 -17.60 11.65 6.60
C PRO A 39 -16.09 11.60 6.72
N ALA A 40 -15.45 10.79 5.88
CA ALA A 40 -14.00 10.69 5.79
C ALA A 40 -13.38 12.10 5.75
N VAL A 41 -12.71 12.52 6.83
CA VAL A 41 -12.10 13.85 6.86
C VAL A 41 -10.80 13.75 6.09
N LEU A 42 -10.69 14.54 5.02
CA LEU A 42 -9.45 14.67 4.28
C LEU A 42 -8.44 15.46 5.12
N GLU A 43 -7.49 14.75 5.71
CA GLU A 43 -6.39 15.32 6.47
C GLU A 43 -5.15 15.42 5.59
N ARG A 44 -4.39 16.50 5.72
CA ARG A 44 -3.06 16.60 5.10
C ARG A 44 -2.01 15.98 6.01
N VAL A 45 -1.19 15.10 5.46
CA VAL A 45 -0.15 14.36 6.18
C VAL A 45 1.16 14.48 5.46
N VAL A 46 2.20 14.83 6.21
CA VAL A 46 3.57 14.77 5.72
C VAL A 46 4.09 13.35 5.94
N LEU A 47 4.52 12.71 4.86
CA LEU A 47 5.25 11.44 4.96
C LEU A 47 6.67 11.72 5.43
N SER A 48 7.08 11.07 6.51
CA SER A 48 8.43 11.09 7.04
C SER A 48 8.83 9.65 7.41
N LEU A 49 10.09 9.44 7.78
CA LEU A 49 10.52 8.14 8.29
C LEU A 49 9.75 7.72 9.56
N GLU A 50 9.33 8.70 10.37
CA GLU A 50 8.56 8.43 11.59
C GLU A 50 7.13 8.01 11.29
N THR A 51 6.56 8.43 10.16
CA THR A 51 5.18 8.11 9.76
C THR A 51 5.08 7.03 8.68
N ALA A 52 6.22 6.54 8.17
CA ALA A 52 6.27 5.52 7.13
C ALA A 52 5.67 4.18 7.59
N ASP A 53 5.93 3.76 8.83
CA ASP A 53 5.35 2.54 9.39
C ASP A 53 3.83 2.61 9.48
N ASP A 54 3.29 3.77 9.87
CA ASP A 54 1.84 3.97 9.98
C ASP A 54 1.17 3.87 8.61
N LEU A 55 1.73 4.54 7.60
CA LEU A 55 1.20 4.45 6.24
C LEU A 55 1.38 3.05 5.66
N GLY A 56 2.53 2.41 5.91
CA GLY A 56 2.78 1.04 5.49
C GLY A 56 1.80 0.05 6.13
N ARG A 57 1.45 0.22 7.40
CA ARG A 57 0.38 -0.54 8.07
C ARG A 57 -1.00 -0.32 7.42
N ILE A 58 -1.30 0.91 6.97
CA ILE A 58 -2.55 1.19 6.25
C ILE A 58 -2.58 0.45 4.91
N LEU A 59 -1.50 0.56 4.12
CA LEU A 59 -1.44 -0.07 2.80
C LEU A 59 -1.42 -1.60 2.92
N TRP A 60 -0.63 -2.13 3.84
CA TRP A 60 -0.53 -3.57 4.08
C TRP A 60 -1.82 -4.13 4.66
N GLY A 61 -2.48 -3.39 5.56
CA GLY A 61 -3.79 -3.74 6.09
C GLY A 61 -4.84 -3.82 4.99
N GLN A 62 -4.93 -2.82 4.10
CA GLN A 62 -5.89 -2.87 3.00
C GLN A 62 -5.59 -3.99 1.98
N ASN A 63 -4.31 -4.28 1.72
CA ASN A 63 -3.89 -5.44 0.93
C ASN A 63 -4.37 -6.76 1.56
N PHE A 64 -4.23 -6.88 2.88
CA PHE A 64 -4.71 -8.03 3.62
C PHE A 64 -6.24 -8.11 3.68
N ASP A 65 -6.94 -7.00 3.97
CA ASP A 65 -8.41 -6.93 3.99
C ASP A 65 -9.00 -7.47 2.68
N MET A 66 -8.39 -7.16 1.52
CA MET A 66 -8.85 -7.66 0.23
C MET A 66 -8.51 -9.11 -0.07
N ALA A 67 -7.31 -9.57 0.30
CA ALA A 67 -6.99 -10.99 0.18
C ALA A 67 -7.93 -11.84 1.07
N ALA A 68 -8.16 -11.39 2.30
CA ALA A 68 -9.08 -11.99 3.26
C ALA A 68 -10.51 -12.07 2.71
N TRP A 69 -11.05 -10.94 2.24
CA TRP A 69 -12.40 -10.89 1.67
C TRP A 69 -12.57 -11.87 0.50
N TYR A 70 -11.57 -11.99 -0.37
CA TYR A 70 -11.61 -12.88 -1.53
C TYR A 70 -11.75 -14.37 -1.13
N VAL A 71 -11.17 -14.77 0.00
CA VAL A 71 -11.28 -16.13 0.54
C VAL A 71 -12.46 -16.30 1.52
N GLY A 72 -13.35 -15.31 1.61
CA GLY A 72 -14.54 -15.33 2.46
C GLY A 72 -14.27 -15.01 3.93
N PHE A 73 -13.19 -14.29 4.22
CA PHE A 73 -12.76 -13.93 5.56
C PHE A 73 -12.97 -12.43 5.82
N GLU A 74 -13.86 -12.09 6.77
CA GLU A 74 -14.17 -10.71 7.15
C GLU A 74 -13.47 -10.32 8.47
N LEU A 75 -12.40 -9.53 8.35
CA LEU A 75 -11.55 -9.11 9.47
C LEU A 75 -12.26 -8.31 10.57
N ASP A 76 -13.19 -7.46 10.18
CA ASP A 76 -13.99 -6.62 11.07
C ASP A 76 -14.98 -7.42 11.93
N THR A 77 -15.19 -8.69 11.58
CA THR A 77 -16.02 -9.63 12.34
C THR A 77 -15.19 -10.58 13.21
N LEU A 78 -13.86 -10.46 13.23
CA LEU A 78 -13.00 -11.30 14.05
C LEU A 78 -13.08 -10.93 15.52
N ASP A 79 -13.71 -11.81 16.30
CA ASP A 79 -13.56 -11.84 17.75
C ASP A 79 -12.42 -12.79 18.16
N ALA A 80 -12.13 -12.85 19.46
CA ALA A 80 -11.08 -13.72 19.99
C ALA A 80 -11.30 -15.20 19.66
N GLU A 81 -12.56 -15.64 19.49
CA GLU A 81 -12.90 -17.02 19.16
C GLU A 81 -12.55 -17.34 17.70
N ARG A 82 -12.91 -16.45 16.77
CA ARG A 82 -12.58 -16.59 15.35
C ARG A 82 -11.07 -16.43 15.08
N VAL A 83 -10.38 -15.55 15.80
CA VAL A 83 -8.90 -15.46 15.76
C VAL A 83 -8.26 -16.75 16.24
N ALA A 84 -8.79 -17.39 17.29
CA ALA A 84 -8.28 -18.68 17.77
C ALA A 84 -8.57 -19.85 16.80
N ALA A 85 -9.56 -19.70 15.92
CA ALA A 85 -9.93 -20.68 14.90
C ALA A 85 -9.16 -20.53 13.58
N LEU A 86 -8.40 -19.45 13.41
CA LEU A 86 -7.51 -19.29 12.26
C LEU A 86 -6.43 -20.36 12.28
N ASP A 87 -6.07 -20.83 11.09
CA ASP A 87 -4.88 -21.65 10.97
C ASP A 87 -3.60 -20.83 11.18
N LYS A 88 -2.47 -21.54 11.26
CA LYS A 88 -1.17 -20.94 11.54
C LYS A 88 -0.71 -19.96 10.44
N GLU A 89 -1.14 -20.17 9.20
CA GLU A 89 -0.75 -19.34 8.06
C GLU A 89 -1.51 -18.02 8.09
N ALA A 90 -2.85 -18.07 8.22
CA ALA A 90 -3.69 -16.89 8.36
C ALA A 90 -3.36 -16.06 9.61
N LEU A 91 -3.02 -16.71 10.74
CA LEU A 91 -2.51 -16.02 11.94
C LEU A 91 -1.17 -15.32 11.67
N ALA A 92 -0.24 -15.97 10.98
CA ALA A 92 1.06 -15.39 10.66
C ALA A 92 0.89 -14.17 9.75
N ASP A 93 0.00 -14.23 8.76
CA ASP A 93 -0.30 -13.12 7.88
C ASP A 93 -0.96 -11.95 8.63
N LEU A 94 -1.93 -12.24 9.52
CA LEU A 94 -2.53 -11.22 10.39
C LEU A 94 -1.49 -10.54 11.29
N HIS A 95 -0.60 -11.31 11.91
CA HIS A 95 0.49 -10.77 12.72
C HIS A 95 1.48 -9.96 11.88
N SER A 96 1.71 -10.34 10.61
CA SER A 96 2.58 -9.59 9.69
C SER A 96 2.05 -8.17 9.44
N VAL A 97 0.72 -8.00 9.39
CA VAL A 97 0.09 -6.68 9.23
C VAL A 97 0.32 -5.80 10.45
N GLN A 98 0.10 -6.36 11.64
CA GLN A 98 0.27 -5.60 12.88
C GLN A 98 1.73 -5.25 13.18
N SER A 99 2.67 -6.04 12.66
CA SER A 99 4.11 -5.89 12.87
C SER A 99 4.83 -5.25 11.68
N TYR A 100 4.10 -4.66 10.73
CA TYR A 100 4.72 -4.00 9.58
C TYR A 100 5.72 -2.93 10.04
N ALA A 101 6.96 -3.10 9.58
CA ALA A 101 8.06 -2.16 9.75
C ALA A 101 8.57 -1.80 8.35
N PHE A 102 8.59 -0.51 8.04
CA PHE A 102 9.07 -0.01 6.77
C PHE A 102 10.56 -0.32 6.62
N ASP A 103 10.92 -0.93 5.48
CA ASP A 103 12.30 -1.25 5.16
C ASP A 103 12.67 -0.58 3.83
N ARG A 104 13.29 0.59 3.92
CA ARG A 104 13.63 1.43 2.77
C ARG A 104 14.47 0.67 1.75
N LEU A 105 14.06 0.70 0.49
CA LEU A 105 14.83 0.11 -0.60
C LEU A 105 16.08 0.96 -0.89
N PRO A 106 17.25 0.36 -1.11
CA PRO A 106 18.45 1.06 -1.55
C PRO A 106 18.31 1.58 -2.98
N GLY A 107 18.88 2.75 -3.29
CA GLY A 107 18.90 3.33 -4.63
C GLY A 107 17.92 4.50 -4.83
N GLU A 108 17.85 4.99 -6.08
CA GLU A 108 16.93 6.06 -6.47
C GLU A 108 15.68 5.46 -7.11
N PRO A 109 14.47 5.77 -6.61
CA PRO A 109 13.24 5.18 -7.15
C PRO A 109 13.04 5.51 -8.63
N ASP A 110 12.80 4.46 -9.43
CA ASP A 110 12.45 4.57 -10.84
C ASP A 110 10.93 4.81 -11.01
N PRO A 111 10.50 5.88 -11.72
CA PRO A 111 9.08 6.17 -11.89
C PRO A 111 8.27 5.08 -12.61
N GLY A 112 8.89 4.33 -13.52
CA GLY A 112 8.27 3.20 -14.20
C GLY A 112 8.01 2.04 -13.25
N VAL A 113 9.00 1.69 -12.41
CA VAL A 113 8.86 0.69 -11.34
C VAL A 113 7.72 1.08 -10.39
N ILE A 114 7.62 2.35 -10.01
CA ILE A 114 6.58 2.82 -9.08
C ILE A 114 5.19 2.77 -9.71
N LEU A 115 5.04 3.13 -10.99
CA LEU A 115 3.76 3.00 -11.68
C LEU A 115 3.33 1.54 -11.83
N TRP A 116 4.27 0.63 -12.03
CA TRP A 116 3.99 -0.79 -12.04
C TRP A 116 3.58 -1.29 -10.65
N ALA A 117 4.28 -0.89 -9.58
CA ALA A 117 3.91 -1.21 -8.20
C ALA A 117 2.51 -0.70 -7.84
N ILE A 118 2.16 0.52 -8.28
CA ILE A 118 0.82 1.09 -8.12
C ILE A 118 -0.21 0.23 -8.85
N ALA A 119 0.04 -0.16 -10.10
CA ALA A 119 -0.89 -1.00 -10.86
C ALA A 119 -1.12 -2.36 -10.19
N CYS A 120 -0.05 -2.99 -9.67
CA CYS A 120 -0.17 -4.24 -8.91
C CYS A 120 -0.96 -4.04 -7.61
N TYR A 121 -0.70 -2.97 -6.88
CA TYR A 121 -1.41 -2.64 -5.65
C TYR A 121 -2.89 -2.37 -5.91
N GLU A 122 -3.22 -1.55 -6.91
CA GLU A 122 -4.62 -1.29 -7.30
C GLU A 122 -5.32 -2.57 -7.79
N TYR A 123 -4.66 -3.41 -8.58
CA TYR A 123 -5.24 -4.69 -9.01
C TYR A 123 -5.60 -5.61 -7.82
N GLN A 124 -4.78 -5.54 -6.76
CA GLN A 124 -4.94 -6.36 -5.57
C GLN A 124 -5.94 -5.76 -4.57
N THR A 125 -6.04 -4.43 -4.50
CA THR A 125 -6.74 -3.74 -3.40
C THR A 125 -7.94 -2.91 -3.85
N CYS A 126 -8.14 -2.70 -5.15
CA CYS A 126 -9.33 -2.04 -5.67
C CYS A 126 -10.51 -3.00 -5.57
N PRO A 127 -11.58 -2.61 -4.85
CA PRO A 127 -12.83 -3.36 -4.87
C PRO A 127 -13.43 -3.40 -6.29
N GLU A 128 -14.42 -4.27 -6.50
CA GLU A 128 -15.09 -4.45 -7.79
C GLU A 128 -15.66 -3.14 -8.38
N PHE A 129 -16.01 -2.19 -7.51
CA PHE A 129 -16.59 -0.91 -7.88
C PHE A 129 -15.59 0.25 -7.67
N PRO A 130 -15.24 1.03 -8.72
CA PRO A 130 -14.31 2.15 -8.63
C PRO A 130 -14.70 3.23 -7.60
N GLU A 131 -16.00 3.40 -7.33
CA GLU A 131 -16.49 4.36 -6.35
C GLU A 131 -16.08 3.98 -4.93
N GLU A 132 -15.98 2.68 -4.63
CA GLU A 132 -15.56 2.17 -3.33
C GLU A 132 -14.06 2.39 -3.13
N TRP A 133 -13.26 2.31 -4.19
CA TRP A 133 -11.82 2.59 -4.14
C TRP A 133 -11.52 4.01 -3.64
N ILE A 134 -12.22 5.02 -4.18
CA ILE A 134 -12.01 6.44 -3.84
C ILE A 134 -12.22 6.68 -2.34
N GLY A 135 -13.09 5.90 -1.70
CA GLY A 135 -13.37 5.94 -0.28
C GLY A 135 -12.38 5.15 0.59
N THR A 136 -11.32 4.56 0.03
CA THR A 136 -10.38 3.79 0.84
C THR A 136 -9.28 4.67 1.46
N PRO A 137 -8.71 4.28 2.62
CA PRO A 137 -7.57 4.99 3.21
C PRO A 137 -6.34 5.08 2.29
N ALA A 138 -6.11 4.08 1.43
CA ALA A 138 -4.96 4.06 0.52
C ALA A 138 -5.12 4.97 -0.71
N ALA A 139 -6.34 5.15 -1.23
CA ALA A 139 -6.56 5.79 -2.52
C ALA A 139 -5.98 7.21 -2.66
N PRO A 140 -6.09 8.11 -1.66
CA PRO A 140 -5.45 9.42 -1.73
C PRO A 140 -3.92 9.37 -1.87
N PHE A 141 -3.27 8.47 -1.13
CA PHE A 141 -1.81 8.28 -1.21
C PHE A 141 -1.40 7.71 -2.58
N ILE A 142 -2.10 6.69 -3.05
CA ILE A 142 -1.84 6.08 -4.35
C ILE A 142 -2.01 7.09 -5.48
N SER A 143 -3.09 7.89 -5.44
CA SER A 143 -3.35 8.95 -6.43
C SER A 143 -2.25 10.02 -6.43
N TYR A 144 -1.82 10.45 -5.24
CA TYR A 144 -0.71 11.39 -5.09
C TYR A 144 0.57 10.84 -5.72
N LEU A 145 0.96 9.62 -5.34
CA LEU A 145 2.21 9.00 -5.78
C LEU A 145 2.18 8.71 -7.30
N GLN A 146 1.03 8.32 -7.83
CA GLN A 146 0.84 8.12 -9.28
C GLN A 146 1.08 9.42 -10.06
N GLY A 147 0.56 10.55 -9.58
CA GLY A 147 0.83 11.87 -10.17
C GLY A 147 2.31 12.23 -10.15
N ARG A 148 3.00 11.98 -9.03
CA ARG A 148 4.44 12.25 -8.87
C ARG A 148 5.30 11.36 -9.76
N ALA A 149 4.95 10.08 -9.90
CA ALA A 149 5.64 9.15 -10.78
C ALA A 149 5.46 9.55 -12.25
N ARG A 150 4.22 9.86 -12.67
CA ARG A 150 3.94 10.29 -14.06
C ARG A 150 4.68 11.57 -14.44
N SER A 151 4.82 12.53 -13.53
CA SER A 151 5.56 13.77 -13.81
C SER A 151 7.06 13.57 -13.96
N ARG A 152 7.58 12.40 -13.54
CA ARG A 152 9.01 12.05 -13.56
C ARG A 152 9.35 11.02 -14.64
N LEU A 153 8.36 10.44 -15.31
CA LEU A 153 8.61 9.44 -16.35
C LEU A 153 9.50 10.03 -17.46
N PRO A 154 10.68 9.46 -17.74
CA PRO A 154 11.56 9.92 -18.81
C PRO A 154 11.07 9.54 -20.21
N GLY A 155 9.91 8.87 -20.33
CA GLY A 155 9.36 8.36 -21.58
C GLY A 155 8.67 7.00 -21.39
N ALA A 156 8.55 6.23 -22.48
CA ALA A 156 7.76 4.99 -22.55
C ALA A 156 8.51 3.70 -22.13
N GLN A 157 9.39 3.77 -21.14
CA GLN A 157 9.95 2.56 -20.54
C GLN A 157 9.23 2.25 -19.24
N VAL A 158 8.62 1.07 -19.20
CA VAL A 158 8.02 0.51 -18.00
C VAL A 158 8.97 -0.60 -17.53
N ALA A 159 9.53 -0.43 -16.34
CA ALA A 159 10.33 -1.46 -15.70
C ALA A 159 9.44 -2.63 -15.22
N TRP A 160 9.95 -3.85 -15.32
CA TRP A 160 9.22 -5.09 -15.09
C TRP A 160 10.14 -6.13 -14.43
N PRO A 161 9.67 -6.96 -13.48
CA PRO A 161 8.84 -6.69 -12.30
C PRO A 161 9.71 -6.46 -11.02
N ILE A 162 9.10 -6.10 -9.88
CA ILE A 162 9.81 -6.00 -8.58
C ILE A 162 10.02 -7.40 -7.99
N GLU A 163 11.21 -7.96 -8.19
CA GLU A 163 11.57 -9.30 -7.70
C GLU A 163 12.53 -9.26 -6.51
N ASP A 164 13.30 -8.18 -6.38
CA ASP A 164 14.35 -8.03 -5.35
C ASP A 164 14.44 -6.61 -4.78
N ARG A 165 15.10 -6.51 -3.61
CA ARG A 165 15.26 -5.25 -2.86
C ARG A 165 16.21 -4.26 -3.55
N ASP A 166 17.05 -4.73 -4.46
CA ASP A 166 18.02 -3.92 -5.20
C ASP A 166 17.41 -3.37 -6.51
N ILE A 167 16.09 -3.44 -6.69
CA ILE A 167 15.36 -2.98 -7.87
C ILE A 167 15.64 -1.52 -8.27
N PHE A 168 16.06 -0.65 -7.34
CA PHE A 168 16.43 0.73 -7.64
C PHE A 168 17.94 0.93 -7.87
N LEU A 169 18.76 -0.12 -7.70
CA LEU A 169 20.19 -0.11 -8.00
C LEU A 169 20.46 -0.56 -9.45
N THR A 170 19.60 -1.41 -10.01
CA THR A 170 19.76 -2.01 -11.35
C THR A 170 19.61 -1.01 -12.51
N TRP A 171 18.92 0.11 -12.29
CA TRP A 171 18.62 1.10 -13.34
C TRP A 171 19.55 2.31 -13.36
N ALA A 172 20.39 2.51 -12.33
CA ALA A 172 21.31 3.65 -12.24
C ALA A 172 22.49 3.59 -13.24
N SER A 173 22.54 2.57 -14.10
CA SER A 173 23.68 2.25 -14.97
C SER A 173 23.41 2.39 -16.48
N GLN A 174 22.22 2.86 -16.89
CA GLN A 174 21.86 3.07 -18.31
C GLN A 174 21.74 4.56 -18.64
#